data_AF-A0A1F4PJZ4-F1
#
_entry.id   AF-A0A1F4PJZ4-F1
#
_cell.length_a   1.000
_cell.length_b   1.000
_cell.length_c   1.000
_cell.angle_alpha   90.00
_cell.angle_beta   90.00
_cell.angle_gamma   90.00
#
_symmetry.space_group_name_H-M   'P 1'
#
loop_
_entity.id
_entity.type
_entity.pdbx_description
1 polymer ?
#
loop_
_entity_poly.entity_id
_entity_poly.type
_entity_poly.pdbx_seq_one_letter_code
_entity_poly.pdbx_strand_id
1 'polypeptide(L)'
;MQDDLLLRYRKLVSRLGNLPMRMVSLYDLGSVGSIPEFVLHDLCHEDCFNLKKAAFLVDNPDFDLLKGIAGFSREERFKENHWDNPDNFNNHMANSDFNKKVKSFCEQSYKKKNKNNLENVARELNLQNPEFKTWPLKHYNHGFLLYEKAAEMEDEIFDHNFVSSLHILSFCPLH
;
A
#
# COMPACT_ATOMS: atom_id res chain seq x y z
N MET A 1 7.67 -19.63 19.94
CA MET A 1 7.88 -18.17 20.02
C MET A 1 9.07 -17.71 19.17
N GLN A 2 10.33 -18.09 19.47
CA GLN A 2 11.48 -17.64 18.67
C GLN A 2 11.51 -18.26 17.25
N ASP A 3 11.12 -19.53 17.11
CA ASP A 3 11.01 -20.21 15.81
C ASP A 3 9.87 -19.65 14.93
N ASP A 4 8.77 -19.22 15.55
CA ASP A 4 7.61 -18.63 14.85
C ASP A 4 7.96 -17.26 14.27
N LEU A 5 8.67 -16.43 15.04
CA LEU A 5 9.19 -15.15 14.56
C LEU A 5 10.18 -15.35 13.41
N LEU A 6 11.10 -16.31 13.53
CA LEU A 6 12.04 -16.61 12.45
C LEU A 6 11.34 -17.09 11.18
N LEU A 7 10.32 -17.95 11.31
CA LEU A 7 9.51 -18.39 10.18
C LEU A 7 8.77 -17.23 9.51
N ARG A 8 8.16 -16.34 10.31
CA ARG A 8 7.48 -15.15 9.80
C ARG A 8 8.44 -14.19 9.10
N TYR A 9 9.63 -13.98 9.65
CA TYR A 9 10.66 -13.16 9.01
C TYR A 9 11.10 -13.74 7.67
N ARG A 10 11.31 -15.06 7.59
CA ARG A 10 11.64 -15.75 6.32
C ARG A 10 10.56 -15.57 5.27
N LYS A 11 9.27 -15.68 5.66
CA LYS A 11 8.14 -15.46 4.77
C LYS A 11 8.12 -14.03 4.23
N LEU A 12 8.28 -13.04 5.12
CA LEU A 12 8.36 -11.62 4.75
C LEU A 12 9.49 -11.37 3.74
N VAL A 13 10.71 -11.82 4.06
CA VAL A 13 11.89 -11.62 3.20
C VAL A 13 11.72 -12.32 1.86
N SER A 14 11.21 -13.57 1.85
CA SER A 14 10.97 -14.31 0.62
C SER A 14 9.93 -13.62 -0.28
N ARG A 15 8.91 -13.01 0.31
CA ARG A 15 7.84 -12.35 -0.44
C ARG A 15 8.28 -11.00 -0.97
N LEU A 16 8.85 -10.16 -0.12
CA LEU A 16 9.30 -8.81 -0.48
C LEU A 16 10.57 -8.80 -1.33
N GLY A 17 11.49 -9.76 -1.12
CA GLY A 17 12.76 -9.84 -1.85
C GLY A 17 12.60 -10.09 -3.35
N ASN A 18 11.46 -10.68 -3.76
CA ASN A 18 11.17 -10.93 -5.18
C ASN A 18 10.40 -9.78 -5.86
N LEU A 19 9.96 -8.76 -5.10
CA LEU A 19 9.18 -7.65 -5.65
C LEU A 19 9.92 -6.88 -6.75
N PRO A 20 11.21 -6.50 -6.60
CA PRO A 20 11.89 -5.74 -7.65
C PRO A 20 11.89 -6.46 -9.00
N MET A 21 12.17 -7.76 -9.01
CA MET A 21 12.14 -8.59 -10.21
C MET A 21 10.74 -8.62 -10.83
N ARG A 22 9.71 -8.88 -10.02
CA ARG A 22 8.32 -8.95 -10.49
C ARG A 22 7.82 -7.60 -11.04
N MET A 23 8.20 -6.50 -10.40
CA MET A 23 7.87 -5.14 -10.85
C MET A 23 8.47 -4.85 -12.23
N VAL A 24 9.74 -5.22 -12.45
CA VAL A 24 10.40 -5.06 -13.75
C VAL A 24 9.72 -5.92 -14.82
N SER A 25 9.43 -7.19 -14.51
CA SER A 25 8.75 -8.08 -15.46
C SER A 25 7.38 -7.56 -15.88
N LEU A 26 6.58 -6.99 -14.97
CA LEU A 26 5.29 -6.38 -15.33
C LEU A 26 5.45 -5.16 -16.23
N TYR A 27 6.48 -4.34 -15.99
CA TYR A 27 6.78 -3.16 -16.79
C TYR A 27 7.12 -3.56 -18.24
N ASP A 28 7.95 -4.58 -18.42
CA ASP A 28 8.38 -5.08 -19.73
C ASP A 28 7.24 -5.72 -20.53
N LEU A 29 6.26 -6.32 -19.83
CA LEU A 29 5.08 -6.94 -20.46
C LEU A 29 4.08 -5.91 -21.00
N GLY A 30 4.29 -4.61 -20.78
CA GLY A 30 3.36 -3.56 -21.21
C GLY A 30 1.97 -3.66 -20.57
N SER A 31 1.84 -4.43 -19.48
CA SER A 31 0.59 -4.56 -18.76
C SER A 31 0.25 -3.20 -18.14
N VAL A 32 -0.94 -2.69 -18.46
CA VAL A 32 -1.43 -1.34 -18.15
C VAL A 32 -1.81 -1.19 -16.65
N GLY A 33 -1.37 -2.13 -15.81
CA GLY A 33 -1.73 -2.23 -14.41
C GLY A 33 -1.01 -1.22 -13.51
N SER A 34 -1.67 -0.84 -12.41
CA SER A 34 -1.05 -0.01 -11.38
C SER A 34 -0.12 -0.88 -10.54
N ILE A 35 1.18 -0.88 -10.84
CA ILE A 35 2.22 -1.55 -10.04
C ILE A 35 2.06 -1.27 -8.52
N PRO A 36 1.72 -0.04 -8.07
CA PRO A 36 1.40 0.21 -6.67
C PRO A 36 0.34 -0.72 -6.06
N GLU A 37 -0.68 -1.12 -6.82
CA GLU A 37 -1.73 -2.03 -6.35
C GLU A 37 -1.17 -3.44 -6.09
N PHE A 38 -0.29 -3.94 -6.95
CA PHE A 38 0.38 -5.24 -6.76
C PHE A 38 1.26 -5.22 -5.50
N VAL A 39 2.13 -4.21 -5.39
CA VAL A 39 3.02 -4.07 -4.24
C VAL A 39 2.22 -3.92 -2.95
N LEU A 40 1.16 -3.10 -2.96
CA LEU A 40 0.31 -2.91 -1.79
C LEU A 40 -0.40 -4.21 -1.38
N HIS A 41 -0.85 -5.02 -2.33
CA HIS A 41 -1.46 -6.32 -2.06
C HIS A 41 -0.50 -7.28 -1.34
N ASP A 42 0.75 -7.36 -1.81
CA ASP A 42 1.79 -8.17 -1.15
C ASP A 42 2.17 -7.63 0.24
N LEU A 43 2.27 -6.30 0.42
CA LEU A 43 2.53 -5.70 1.74
C LEU A 43 1.43 -6.03 2.74
N CYS A 44 0.16 -5.99 2.31
CA CYS A 44 -1.00 -6.23 3.17
C CYS A 44 -1.27 -7.71 3.45
N HIS A 45 -0.59 -8.63 2.74
CA HIS A 45 -0.79 -10.07 2.90
C HIS A 45 -0.48 -10.55 4.34
N GLU A 46 -1.15 -11.62 4.77
CA GLU A 46 -0.99 -12.22 6.12
C GLU A 46 0.44 -12.69 6.43
N ASP A 47 1.16 -13.20 5.43
CA ASP A 47 2.59 -13.52 5.50
C ASP A 47 3.54 -12.29 5.56
N CYS A 48 3.01 -11.07 5.41
CA CYS A 48 3.74 -9.81 5.47
C CYS A 48 3.25 -8.97 6.67
N PHE A 49 2.54 -7.87 6.38
CA PHE A 49 2.05 -6.92 7.38
C PHE A 49 0.55 -7.04 7.61
N ASN A 50 -0.11 -8.13 7.17
CA ASN A 50 -1.45 -8.59 7.59
C ASN A 50 -2.43 -7.43 7.85
N LEU A 51 -2.47 -6.45 6.94
CA LEU A 51 -3.32 -5.27 7.08
C LEU A 51 -4.76 -5.66 6.69
N LYS A 52 -5.74 -5.05 7.34
CA LYS A 52 -7.15 -5.24 6.98
C LYS A 52 -7.54 -4.35 5.82
N LYS A 53 -7.15 -3.08 5.90
CA LYS A 53 -7.29 -2.10 4.84
C LYS A 53 -6.07 -1.21 4.80
N ALA A 54 -5.73 -0.72 3.62
CA ALA A 54 -4.65 0.23 3.43
C ALA A 54 -4.91 1.13 2.22
N ALA A 55 -4.70 2.43 2.39
CA ALA A 55 -4.77 3.42 1.32
C ALA A 55 -3.39 4.06 1.15
N PHE A 56 -2.80 3.88 -0.02
CA PHE A 56 -1.57 4.55 -0.42
C PHE A 56 -1.91 5.84 -1.16
N LEU A 57 -1.46 6.96 -0.63
CA LEU A 57 -1.63 8.29 -1.18
C LEU A 57 -0.27 8.96 -1.40
N VAL A 58 -0.24 9.92 -2.31
CA VAL A 58 0.92 10.77 -2.58
C VAL A 58 0.54 12.22 -2.37
N ASP A 59 1.31 12.90 -1.52
CA ASP A 59 1.23 14.32 -1.27
C ASP A 59 2.35 15.04 -2.03
N ASN A 60 1.98 16.04 -2.81
CA ASN A 60 2.89 16.97 -3.43
C ASN A 60 2.55 18.41 -2.99
N PRO A 61 3.33 18.99 -2.07
CA PRO A 61 3.11 20.35 -1.58
C PRO A 61 3.25 21.42 -2.65
N ASP A 62 4.10 21.21 -3.66
CA ASP A 62 4.34 22.20 -4.71
C ASP A 62 3.09 22.38 -5.59
N PHE A 63 2.37 21.29 -5.85
CA PHE A 63 1.10 21.30 -6.58
C PHE A 63 -0.15 21.43 -5.68
N ASP A 64 0.03 21.56 -4.36
CA ASP A 64 -1.06 21.57 -3.37
C ASP A 64 -2.01 20.37 -3.52
N LEU A 65 -1.45 19.18 -3.72
CA LEU A 65 -2.23 18.00 -4.10
C LEU A 65 -1.92 16.80 -3.21
N LEU A 66 -2.95 16.20 -2.64
CA LEU A 66 -2.94 14.87 -2.02
C LEU A 66 -3.84 13.95 -2.86
N LYS A 67 -3.25 12.95 -3.52
CA LYS A 67 -3.95 12.04 -4.45
C LYS A 67 -3.83 10.60 -3.97
N GLY A 68 -4.92 9.84 -3.99
CA GLY A 68 -4.86 8.40 -3.75
C GLY A 68 -4.35 7.63 -4.97
N ILE A 69 -3.49 6.64 -4.73
CA ILE A 69 -2.78 5.88 -5.77
C ILE A 69 -3.27 4.43 -5.82
N ALA A 70 -3.39 3.78 -4.66
CA ALA A 70 -3.83 2.39 -4.58
C ALA A 70 -4.52 2.12 -3.23
N GLY A 71 -5.60 1.35 -3.27
CA GLY A 71 -6.33 0.89 -2.10
C GLY A 71 -6.32 -0.64 -2.01
N PHE A 72 -6.19 -1.15 -0.78
CA PHE A 72 -6.34 -2.55 -0.44
C PHE A 72 -7.42 -2.73 0.63
N SER A 73 -8.31 -3.69 0.43
CA SER A 73 -9.26 -4.15 1.44
C SER A 73 -9.24 -5.67 1.48
N ARG A 74 -9.09 -6.26 2.67
CA ARG A 74 -9.04 -7.72 2.86
C ARG A 74 -10.33 -8.39 2.41
N GLU A 75 -11.47 -7.75 2.65
CA GLU A 75 -12.79 -8.26 2.26
C GLU A 75 -12.93 -8.34 0.73
N GLU A 76 -12.27 -7.42 0.03
CA GLU A 76 -12.25 -7.32 -1.42
C GLU A 76 -10.97 -7.90 -2.03
N ARG A 77 -10.18 -8.69 -1.29
CA ARG A 77 -8.86 -9.12 -1.76
C ARG A 77 -8.96 -10.08 -2.95
N PHE A 78 -8.11 -9.88 -3.95
CA PHE A 78 -7.84 -10.91 -4.95
C PHE A 78 -7.26 -12.16 -4.27
N LYS A 79 -7.81 -13.33 -4.57
CA LYS A 79 -7.52 -14.59 -3.82
C LYS A 79 -6.38 -15.42 -4.41
N GLU A 80 -6.08 -15.22 -5.69
CA GLU A 80 -5.01 -15.95 -6.38
C GLU A 80 -3.68 -15.19 -6.29
N ASN A 81 -2.60 -15.79 -6.81
CA ASN A 81 -1.34 -15.07 -6.95
C ASN A 81 -1.48 -13.98 -8.03
N HIS A 82 -1.53 -12.73 -7.59
CA HIS A 82 -1.76 -11.58 -8.46
C HIS A 82 -0.65 -11.36 -9.49
N TRP A 83 0.56 -11.89 -9.25
CA TRP A 83 1.67 -11.77 -10.18
C TRP A 83 1.61 -12.75 -11.35
N ASP A 84 0.90 -13.88 -11.21
CA ASP A 84 0.83 -14.91 -12.25
C ASP A 84 -0.22 -14.56 -13.31
N ASN A 85 -1.27 -13.82 -12.93
CA ASN A 85 -2.37 -13.39 -13.80
C ASN A 85 -2.62 -11.87 -13.70
N PRO A 86 -1.72 -11.01 -14.23
CA PRO A 86 -1.79 -9.56 -14.05
C PRO A 86 -3.08 -8.94 -14.57
N ASP A 87 -3.61 -9.43 -15.70
CA ASP A 87 -4.85 -8.90 -16.29
C ASP A 87 -6.07 -9.18 -15.42
N ASN A 88 -6.16 -10.38 -14.84
CA ASN A 88 -7.24 -10.72 -13.91
C ASN A 88 -7.15 -9.88 -12.63
N PHE A 89 -5.94 -9.70 -12.11
CA PHE A 89 -5.72 -8.83 -10.95
C PHE A 89 -6.10 -7.38 -11.24
N ASN A 90 -5.65 -6.82 -12.37
CA ASN A 90 -5.98 -5.45 -12.79
C ASN A 90 -7.50 -5.28 -12.94
N ASN A 91 -8.17 -6.22 -13.61
CA ASN A 91 -9.63 -6.20 -13.75
C ASN A 91 -10.33 -6.28 -12.39
N HIS A 92 -9.83 -7.10 -11.47
CA HIS A 92 -10.35 -7.18 -10.11
C HIS A 92 -10.17 -5.87 -9.36
N MET A 93 -8.97 -5.29 -9.37
CA MET A 93 -8.66 -4.03 -8.68
C MET A 93 -9.40 -2.84 -9.29
N ALA A 94 -9.62 -2.83 -10.62
CA ALA A 94 -10.45 -1.85 -11.30
C ALA A 94 -11.93 -1.95 -10.93
N ASN A 95 -12.37 -3.10 -10.38
CA ASN A 95 -13.73 -3.33 -9.93
C ASN A 95 -13.91 -3.25 -8.40
N SER A 96 -12.83 -3.31 -7.61
CA SER A 96 -12.85 -3.14 -6.15
C SER A 96 -13.36 -1.75 -5.75
N ASP A 97 -14.37 -1.72 -4.89
CA ASP A 97 -15.02 -0.50 -4.42
C ASP A 97 -14.07 0.34 -3.58
N PHE A 98 -13.33 -0.29 -2.66
CA PHE A 98 -12.35 0.44 -1.84
C PHE A 98 -11.18 0.98 -2.68
N ASN A 99 -10.65 0.19 -3.62
CA ASN A 99 -9.58 0.68 -4.50
C ASN A 99 -10.04 1.85 -5.37
N LYS A 100 -11.22 1.75 -5.99
CA LYS A 100 -11.83 2.86 -6.75
C LYS A 100 -11.95 4.11 -5.89
N LYS A 101 -12.46 3.96 -4.66
CA LYS A 101 -12.64 5.07 -3.73
C LYS A 101 -11.32 5.76 -3.41
N VAL A 102 -10.27 4.99 -3.10
CA VAL A 102 -8.92 5.54 -2.88
C VAL A 102 -8.42 6.25 -4.14
N LYS A 103 -8.55 5.67 -5.33
CA LYS A 103 -8.07 6.30 -6.57
C LYS A 103 -8.84 7.56 -6.97
N SER A 104 -10.10 7.67 -6.57
CA SER A 104 -10.89 8.89 -6.76
C SER A 104 -10.59 9.97 -5.72
N PHE A 105 -9.90 9.63 -4.63
CA PHE A 105 -9.58 10.59 -3.57
C PHE A 105 -8.56 11.62 -4.06
N CYS A 106 -8.94 12.89 -3.93
CA CYS A 106 -8.14 14.03 -4.37
C CYS A 106 -8.47 15.23 -3.48
N GLU A 107 -7.48 15.71 -2.75
CA GLU A 107 -7.62 16.80 -1.79
C GLU A 107 -6.41 17.75 -1.86
N GLN A 108 -6.48 18.86 -1.14
CA GLN A 108 -5.32 19.75 -0.98
C GLN A 108 -4.18 19.07 -0.21
N SER A 109 -2.95 19.56 -0.42
CA SER A 109 -1.76 18.98 0.20
C SER A 109 -1.87 18.94 1.72
N TYR A 110 -1.48 17.79 2.28
CA TYR A 110 -1.44 17.62 3.73
C TYR A 110 -0.48 18.60 4.39
N LYS A 111 0.65 18.93 3.76
CA LYS A 111 1.62 19.88 4.35
C LYS A 111 1.11 21.32 4.40
N LYS A 112 0.14 21.68 3.54
CA LYS A 112 -0.45 23.01 3.50
C LYS A 112 -1.68 23.15 4.41
N LYS A 113 -2.40 22.05 4.68
CA LYS A 113 -3.47 22.00 5.70
C LYS A 113 -2.90 21.70 7.11
N ASN A 114 -3.57 22.18 8.16
CA ASN A 114 -3.22 21.84 9.54
C ASN A 114 -3.33 20.31 9.79
N LYS A 115 -2.51 19.77 10.72
CA LYS A 115 -2.39 18.32 11.03
C LYS A 115 -3.70 17.55 11.26
N ASN A 116 -4.79 18.22 11.63
CA ASN A 116 -6.11 17.61 11.88
C ASN A 116 -6.81 17.02 10.63
N ASN A 117 -6.19 17.08 9.44
CA ASN A 117 -6.83 16.59 8.22
C ASN A 117 -6.78 15.06 8.05
N LEU A 118 -5.78 14.35 8.57
CA LEU A 118 -5.65 12.90 8.30
C LEU A 118 -6.78 12.05 8.87
N GLU A 119 -7.35 12.45 10.01
CA GLU A 119 -8.54 11.80 10.57
C GLU A 119 -9.76 11.98 9.65
N ASN A 120 -9.87 13.13 8.98
CA ASN A 120 -10.93 13.38 8.00
C ASN A 120 -10.71 12.53 6.75
N VAL A 121 -9.47 12.45 6.24
CA VAL A 121 -9.12 11.57 5.11
C VAL A 121 -9.47 10.13 5.43
N ALA A 122 -9.07 9.65 6.62
CA ALA A 122 -9.36 8.27 7.02
C ALA A 122 -10.86 8.01 7.16
N ARG A 123 -11.61 8.96 7.73
CA ARG A 123 -13.08 8.88 7.82
C ARG A 123 -13.72 8.86 6.44
N GLU A 124 -13.26 9.73 5.54
CA GLU A 124 -13.75 9.79 4.18
C GLU A 124 -13.48 8.48 3.45
N LEU A 125 -12.32 7.85 3.65
CA LEU A 125 -11.98 6.54 3.09
C LEU A 125 -12.66 5.36 3.81
N ASN A 126 -13.45 5.59 4.87
CA ASN A 126 -14.07 4.55 5.70
C ASN A 126 -13.06 3.60 6.37
N LEU A 127 -11.95 4.14 6.87
CA LEU A 127 -11.00 3.41 7.69
C LEU A 127 -11.39 3.45 9.18
N GLN A 128 -11.27 2.33 9.87
CA GLN A 128 -11.58 2.16 11.29
C GLN A 128 -10.29 2.06 12.11
N ASN A 129 -10.16 2.89 13.15
CA ASN A 129 -8.94 3.00 13.97
C ASN A 129 -7.67 3.11 13.11
N PRO A 130 -7.62 4.10 12.20
CA PRO A 130 -6.53 4.22 11.24
C PRO A 130 -5.22 4.56 11.94
N GLU A 131 -4.16 3.87 11.55
CA GLU A 131 -2.79 4.34 11.75
C GLU A 131 -2.25 4.93 10.44
N PHE A 132 -1.17 5.70 10.53
CA PHE A 132 -0.52 6.22 9.34
C PHE A 132 1.00 6.24 9.42
N LYS A 133 1.63 6.14 8.25
CA LYS A 133 3.06 6.38 8.05
C LYS A 133 3.28 7.31 6.88
N THR A 134 4.33 8.11 6.97
CA THR A 134 4.77 9.00 5.90
C THR A 134 6.26 8.81 5.63
N TRP A 135 6.66 8.94 4.37
CA TRP A 135 8.06 8.84 3.95
C TRP A 135 8.33 9.69 2.71
N PRO A 136 9.57 10.15 2.49
CA PRO A 136 9.90 10.91 1.30
C PRO A 136 9.87 10.03 0.03
N LEU A 137 9.39 10.60 -1.07
CA LEU A 137 9.41 10.03 -2.42
C LEU A 137 10.23 10.91 -3.37
N LYS A 138 10.47 10.44 -4.60
CA LYS A 138 11.14 11.22 -5.65
C LYS A 138 10.35 12.49 -5.98
N HIS A 139 11.05 13.53 -6.47
CA HIS A 139 10.45 14.79 -6.93
C HIS A 139 9.65 15.55 -5.85
N TYR A 140 10.16 15.59 -4.62
CA TYR A 140 9.54 16.27 -3.47
C TYR A 140 8.12 15.76 -3.10
N ASN A 141 7.72 14.63 -3.67
CA ASN A 141 6.54 13.90 -3.24
C ASN A 141 6.74 13.29 -1.85
N HIS A 142 5.65 13.06 -1.14
CA HIS A 142 5.62 12.36 0.13
C HIS A 142 4.61 11.22 0.04
N GLY A 143 5.05 10.02 0.40
CA GLY A 143 4.20 8.85 0.47
C GLY A 143 3.42 8.87 1.78
N PHE A 144 2.15 8.52 1.70
CA PHE A 144 1.25 8.39 2.82
C PHE A 144 0.62 7.01 2.76
N LEU A 145 0.72 6.25 3.84
CA LEU A 145 -0.04 5.02 3.99
C LEU A 145 -0.97 5.20 5.20
N LEU A 146 -2.27 5.18 4.96
CA LEU A 146 -3.30 5.06 5.99
C LEU A 146 -3.73 3.60 6.05
N TYR A 147 -3.76 2.98 7.22
CA TYR A 147 -4.02 1.53 7.30
C TYR A 147 -4.71 1.10 8.60
N GLU A 148 -5.33 -0.08 8.54
CA GLU A 148 -5.93 -0.79 9.66
C GLU A 148 -5.15 -2.07 9.95
N LYS A 149 -4.66 -2.23 11.17
CA LYS A 149 -4.01 -3.48 11.60
C LYS A 149 -5.04 -4.58 11.88
N ALA A 150 -4.64 -5.83 11.70
CA ALA A 150 -5.33 -6.95 12.34
C ALA A 150 -5.09 -6.91 13.87
N ALA A 151 -6.08 -7.33 14.67
CA ALA A 151 -6.03 -7.21 16.13
C ALA A 151 -4.90 -8.02 16.79
N GLU A 152 -4.34 -8.99 16.09
CA GLU A 152 -3.30 -9.91 16.56
C GLU A 152 -1.89 -9.44 16.14
N MET A 153 -1.74 -8.20 15.67
CA MET A 153 -0.57 -7.72 14.94
C MET A 153 0.35 -6.81 15.76
N GLU A 154 0.69 -7.25 16.96
CA GLU A 154 1.79 -6.67 17.72
C GLU A 154 2.96 -7.65 17.70
N ASP A 155 3.87 -7.48 16.74
CA ASP A 155 5.13 -8.21 16.75
C ASP A 155 6.30 -7.35 16.24
N GLU A 156 7.50 -7.62 16.78
CA GLU A 156 8.73 -6.86 16.51
C GLU A 156 9.07 -6.77 15.01
N ILE A 157 8.62 -7.75 14.21
CA ILE A 157 8.82 -7.77 12.77
C ILE A 157 8.09 -6.60 12.10
N PHE A 158 6.85 -6.31 12.50
CA PHE A 158 6.11 -5.16 12.01
C PHE A 158 6.88 -3.88 12.34
N ASP A 159 7.23 -3.68 13.62
CA ASP A 159 7.84 -2.44 14.09
C ASP A 159 9.19 -2.12 13.42
N HIS A 160 10.01 -3.15 13.14
CA HIS A 160 11.32 -2.96 12.53
C HIS A 160 11.32 -2.90 11.02
N ASN A 161 10.42 -3.61 10.33
CA ASN A 161 10.51 -3.78 8.88
C ASN A 161 9.47 -2.96 8.11
N PHE A 162 8.38 -2.54 8.74
CA PHE A 162 7.25 -1.96 8.02
C PHE A 162 7.62 -0.73 7.22
N VAL A 163 8.20 0.29 7.87
CA VAL A 163 8.57 1.54 7.20
C VAL A 163 9.57 1.31 6.06
N SER A 164 10.58 0.47 6.29
CA SER A 164 11.57 0.12 5.26
C SER A 164 10.92 -0.54 4.04
N SER A 165 9.93 -1.41 4.25
CA SER A 165 9.20 -2.06 3.15
C SER A 165 8.28 -1.10 2.39
N LEU A 166 7.81 -0.01 3.00
CA LEU A 166 7.02 1.01 2.30
C LEU A 166 7.83 1.73 1.22
N HIS A 167 9.16 1.81 1.34
CA HIS A 167 10.01 2.40 0.31
C HIS A 167 9.99 1.62 -1.02
N ILE A 168 9.49 0.38 -1.06
CA ILE A 168 9.28 -0.33 -2.32
C ILE A 168 8.26 0.41 -3.20
N LEU A 169 7.22 1.00 -2.60
CA LEU A 169 6.24 1.83 -3.31
C LEU A 169 6.89 3.07 -3.94
N SER A 170 8.04 3.53 -3.45
CA SER A 170 8.79 4.66 -4.03
C SER A 170 9.42 4.36 -5.38
N PHE A 171 9.52 3.08 -5.76
CA PHE A 171 9.99 2.64 -7.06
C PHE A 171 8.86 2.40 -8.06
N CYS A 172 7.61 2.49 -7.61
CA CYS A 172 6.46 2.34 -8.50
C CYS A 172 6.25 3.63 -9.31
N PRO A 173 5.85 3.53 -10.59
CA PRO A 173 5.41 4.68 -11.36
C PRO A 173 4.13 5.26 -10.74
N LEU A 174 4.06 6.60 -10.69
CA LEU A 174 2.90 7.34 -10.23
C LEU A 174 2.16 7.87 -11.46
N HIS A 175 0.91 7.44 -11.67
CA HIS A 175 0.05 7.85 -12.78
C HIS A 175 -1.17 8.64 -12.27
#